data_AF-A0A450TA77-F1
#
_entry.id   AF-A0A450TA77-F1
#
_cell.length_a   1.000
_cell.length_b   1.000
_cell.length_c   1.000
_cell.angle_alpha   90.00
_cell.angle_beta   90.00
_cell.angle_gamma   90.00
#
_symmetry.space_group_name_H-M   'P 1'
#
loop_
_entity.id
_entity.type
_entity.pdbx_description
1 polymer ?
#
loop_
_entity_poly.entity_id
_entity_poly.type
_entity_poly.pdbx_seq_one_letter_code
_entity_poly.pdbx_strand_id
1 'polypeptide(L)'
;MRDRCIPAEAAFVLIHRLGPIMALFKYPLVRILFIGFFMVSPALAGDVDALFRGVTKQSHDYSCGPAALSTLINGTIPGRRVSELEVLLTRGESENRSDDGFSLLDMRDAAQELGHLAQWKKIKPAFLSLISQPVILLTGLNGPFPHFVVLKGFRNGEAFLADPIRGNIRIPHEDLMEDGLNEKYPAWYVMAIHIPADSQENSFLYLSEADPTKTHFTIAQSEAITLVTIARPSQLFLSYGYTLSRGRDRFRGMLEKSRGEIHTLDVSYGIGDDMEVGAGISRSSTTYAISGFPDIRTSDRGSYVSISRGFSLGSMGEMGMLVGSSLSHRDKHESLDAGVSVSVYGGTGYGQLMTRGSFYKKLKEKAPGDLLPKYGMSWLVGINKPLSDRSLGSLYFTVYRDRFDGDASVEFDHSYSTKASLNWTLNKRIQLRPSLDYSFGPRVAKTFSVGMEVTYVGGW
;
A
#
# COMPACT_ATOMS: atom_id res chain seq x y z
N MET A 1 45.00 19.99 19.51
CA MET A 1 44.43 21.24 20.05
C MET A 1 43.98 22.11 18.89
N ARG A 2 42.69 22.49 18.93
CA ARG A 2 42.02 23.62 18.24
C ARG A 2 41.82 23.58 16.71
N ASP A 3 40.61 23.19 16.34
CA ASP A 3 39.57 24.00 15.66
C ASP A 3 39.98 25.04 14.60
N ARG A 4 39.40 24.91 13.40
CA ARG A 4 38.38 25.85 12.89
C ARG A 4 37.68 25.33 11.64
N CYS A 5 36.34 25.35 11.71
CA CYS A 5 35.38 25.14 10.63
C CYS A 5 35.48 26.20 9.52
N ILE A 6 35.11 25.82 8.31
CA ILE A 6 34.76 26.71 7.19
C ILE A 6 33.22 26.67 7.03
N PRO A 7 32.53 27.80 6.80
CA PRO A 7 31.10 27.95 7.07
C PRO A 7 30.22 27.52 5.89
N ALA A 8 29.02 27.04 6.25
CA ALA A 8 27.94 26.68 5.34
C ALA A 8 27.09 27.92 4.99
N GLU A 9 27.45 28.60 3.89
CA GLU A 9 26.57 29.55 3.21
C GLU A 9 26.67 29.34 1.69
N ALA A 10 26.04 28.26 1.22
CA ALA A 10 25.76 28.03 -0.20
C ALA A 10 24.57 27.07 -0.36
N ALA A 11 23.44 27.40 0.28
CA ALA A 11 22.17 26.71 0.08
C ALA A 11 21.00 27.66 0.40
N PHE A 12 20.95 28.81 -0.27
CA PHE A 12 19.89 29.78 -0.03
C PHE A 12 19.44 30.54 -1.30
N VAL A 13 19.28 29.85 -2.44
CA VAL A 13 18.55 30.42 -3.59
C VAL A 13 17.79 29.33 -4.34
N LEU A 14 16.72 28.79 -3.74
CA LEU A 14 15.54 28.30 -4.51
C LEU A 14 14.31 28.04 -3.61
N ILE A 15 14.05 28.91 -2.63
CA ILE A 15 12.80 28.85 -1.84
C ILE A 15 12.24 30.26 -1.75
N HIS A 16 11.72 30.83 -2.85
CA HIS A 16 11.00 32.10 -2.79
C HIS A 16 9.84 32.24 -3.79
N ARG A 17 9.29 31.13 -4.32
CA ARG A 17 8.05 31.17 -5.15
C ARG A 17 7.05 30.06 -4.86
N LEU A 18 6.66 29.88 -3.60
CA LEU A 18 5.45 29.13 -3.21
C LEU A 18 4.72 29.84 -2.06
N GLY A 19 4.22 31.04 -2.37
CA GLY A 19 3.55 31.97 -1.46
C GLY A 19 2.18 31.58 -0.86
N PRO A 20 1.48 30.47 -1.22
CA PRO A 20 0.27 30.08 -0.49
C PRO A 20 0.39 28.80 0.39
N ILE A 21 1.49 28.04 0.33
CA ILE A 21 1.58 26.73 1.03
C ILE A 21 2.02 26.88 2.51
N MET A 22 2.57 28.04 2.90
CA MET A 22 3.09 28.29 4.25
C MET A 22 2.03 28.66 5.31
N ALA A 23 0.75 28.83 4.94
CA ALA A 23 -0.30 29.15 5.91
C ALA A 23 -0.78 27.93 6.73
N LEU A 24 -0.54 26.70 6.27
CA LEU A 24 -0.94 25.47 6.98
C LEU A 24 0.00 25.08 8.14
N PHE A 25 1.17 25.70 8.27
CA PHE A 25 2.21 25.33 9.25
C PHE A 25 2.18 26.14 10.56
N LYS A 26 1.14 26.95 10.81
CA LYS A 26 1.00 27.76 12.03
C LYS A 26 0.60 26.98 13.29
N TYR A 27 0.25 25.69 13.18
CA TYR A 27 -0.20 24.90 14.32
C TYR A 27 0.92 23.99 14.86
N PRO A 28 1.36 24.17 16.12
CA PRO A 28 2.46 23.38 16.71
C PRO A 28 2.12 21.88 16.77
N LEU A 29 0.83 21.51 16.85
CA LEU A 29 0.38 20.12 16.82
C LEU A 29 0.64 19.44 15.47
N VAL A 30 0.49 20.16 14.35
CA VAL A 30 0.74 19.63 13.00
C VAL A 30 2.23 19.43 12.77
N ARG A 31 3.09 20.33 13.29
CA ARG A 31 4.56 20.15 13.28
C ARG A 31 5.01 18.96 14.13
N ILE A 32 4.43 18.76 15.32
CA ILE A 32 4.77 17.65 16.20
C ILE A 32 4.27 16.30 15.63
N LEU A 33 3.11 16.27 14.98
CA LEU A 33 2.61 15.07 14.28
C LEU A 33 3.43 14.77 13.00
N PHE A 34 3.86 15.78 12.24
CA PHE A 34 4.73 15.59 11.07
C PHE A 34 6.14 15.11 11.45
N ILE A 35 6.74 15.70 12.49
CA ILE A 35 8.08 15.31 12.98
C ILE A 35 8.01 13.99 13.77
N GLY A 36 6.92 13.75 14.51
CA GLY A 36 6.64 12.50 15.21
C GLY A 36 6.41 11.32 14.27
N PHE A 37 5.80 11.55 13.10
CA PHE A 37 5.65 10.53 12.05
C PHE A 37 7.00 10.12 11.42
N PHE A 38 8.00 11.02 11.42
CA PHE A 38 9.37 10.71 10.95
C PHE A 38 10.30 10.18 12.06
N MET A 39 9.95 10.31 13.34
CA MET A 39 10.80 9.88 14.47
C MET A 39 10.46 8.50 15.07
N VAL A 40 9.45 7.78 14.58
CA VAL A 40 9.22 6.35 14.94
C VAL A 40 10.02 5.40 14.03
N SER A 41 11.29 5.74 13.78
CA SER A 41 12.30 4.86 13.17
C SER A 41 13.52 4.89 14.08
N PRO A 42 13.67 3.91 14.98
CA PRO A 42 14.47 2.73 14.64
C PRO A 42 14.00 1.39 15.25
N ALA A 43 12.92 1.35 16.04
CA ALA A 43 12.56 0.17 16.83
C ALA A 43 11.88 -0.97 16.03
N LEU A 44 11.62 -0.78 14.74
CA LEU A 44 10.94 -1.74 13.86
C LEU A 44 11.83 -2.26 12.72
N ALA A 45 13.12 -1.93 12.73
CA ALA A 45 14.11 -2.41 11.75
C ALA A 45 14.39 -3.93 11.86
N GLY A 46 14.08 -4.56 13.00
CA GLY A 46 14.45 -5.96 13.28
C GLY A 46 13.84 -7.01 12.35
N ASP A 47 12.64 -6.77 11.80
CA ASP A 47 11.98 -7.71 10.87
C ASP A 47 12.35 -7.44 9.39
N VAL A 48 12.71 -6.20 9.04
CA VAL A 48 13.24 -5.85 7.70
C VAL A 48 14.63 -6.47 7.51
N ASP A 49 15.47 -6.42 8.55
CA ASP A 49 16.79 -7.05 8.55
C ASP A 49 16.71 -8.59 8.43
N ALA A 50 15.64 -9.20 8.93
CA ALA A 50 15.39 -10.63 8.77
C ALA A 50 14.94 -11.00 7.35
N LEU A 51 14.07 -10.19 6.73
CA LEU A 51 13.58 -10.37 5.36
C LEU A 51 14.69 -10.26 4.32
N PHE A 52 15.52 -9.22 4.44
CA PHE A 52 16.65 -8.94 3.54
C PHE A 52 17.95 -9.54 4.04
N ARG A 53 17.89 -10.52 4.95
CA ARG A 53 19.09 -11.22 5.41
C ARG A 53 19.78 -11.86 4.21
N GLY A 54 20.98 -11.36 3.91
CA GLY A 54 21.77 -11.82 2.76
C GLY A 54 21.28 -11.29 1.40
N VAL A 55 20.32 -10.37 1.35
CA VAL A 55 19.77 -9.77 0.13
C VAL A 55 20.07 -8.27 0.10
N THR A 56 20.68 -7.79 -0.98
CA THR A 56 20.86 -6.36 -1.21
C THR A 56 19.53 -5.77 -1.68
N LYS A 57 18.91 -4.91 -0.86
CA LYS A 57 17.67 -4.20 -1.20
C LYS A 57 17.94 -3.15 -2.26
N GLN A 58 17.10 -3.08 -3.30
CA GLN A 58 17.24 -2.05 -4.32
C GLN A 58 16.86 -0.66 -3.79
N SER A 59 17.55 0.37 -4.26
CA SER A 59 17.28 1.77 -3.89
C SER A 59 16.46 2.55 -4.93
N HIS A 60 16.43 2.10 -6.19
CA HIS A 60 15.74 2.75 -7.30
C HIS A 60 14.93 1.74 -8.12
N ASP A 61 13.94 2.20 -8.88
CA ASP A 61 13.05 1.31 -9.66
C ASP A 61 13.78 0.62 -10.82
N TYR A 62 14.85 1.23 -11.34
CA TYR A 62 15.67 0.71 -12.44
C TYR A 62 16.86 -0.14 -11.99
N SER A 63 17.07 -0.32 -10.67
CA SER A 63 18.29 -0.92 -10.11
C SER A 63 18.10 -2.36 -9.58
N CYS A 64 17.03 -3.03 -9.99
CA CYS A 64 16.79 -4.44 -9.64
C CYS A 64 17.94 -5.37 -10.08
N GLY A 65 18.49 -5.19 -11.29
CA GLY A 65 19.65 -5.94 -11.79
C GLY A 65 20.91 -5.75 -10.93
N PRO A 66 21.36 -4.51 -10.70
CA PRO A 66 22.48 -4.20 -9.81
C PRO A 66 22.34 -4.77 -8.39
N ALA A 67 21.14 -4.67 -7.81
CA ALA A 67 20.86 -5.21 -6.49
C ALA A 67 20.86 -6.76 -6.49
N ALA A 68 20.34 -7.41 -7.53
CA ALA A 68 20.39 -8.86 -7.70
C ALA A 68 21.84 -9.35 -7.88
N LEU A 69 22.67 -8.65 -8.68
CA LEU A 69 24.08 -8.99 -8.88
C LEU A 69 24.90 -8.83 -7.61
N SER A 70 24.71 -7.72 -6.89
CA SER A 70 25.30 -7.51 -5.56
C SER A 70 24.91 -8.63 -4.60
N THR A 71 23.63 -9.04 -4.59
CA THR A 71 23.12 -10.15 -3.77
C THR A 71 23.83 -11.46 -4.11
N LEU A 72 23.91 -11.80 -5.41
CA LEU A 72 24.54 -13.04 -5.87
C LEU A 72 26.02 -13.10 -5.50
N ILE A 73 26.79 -12.04 -5.77
CA ILE A 73 28.23 -11.96 -5.45
C ILE A 73 28.43 -12.08 -3.93
N ASN A 74 27.76 -11.24 -3.15
CA ASN A 74 27.90 -11.20 -1.70
C ASN A 74 27.47 -12.49 -1.00
N GLY A 75 26.53 -13.21 -1.62
CA GLY A 75 26.00 -14.44 -1.11
C GLY A 75 26.84 -15.66 -1.47
N THR A 76 27.61 -15.64 -2.56
CA THR A 76 28.33 -16.83 -3.06
C THR A 76 29.85 -16.71 -3.04
N ILE A 77 30.41 -15.50 -3.03
CA ILE A 77 31.86 -15.26 -3.03
C ILE A 77 32.29 -14.74 -1.65
N PRO A 78 33.20 -15.43 -0.96
CA PRO A 78 33.75 -14.94 0.30
C PRO A 78 34.66 -13.73 0.05
N GLY A 79 34.60 -12.72 0.93
CA GLY A 79 35.51 -11.56 0.88
C GLY A 79 34.79 -10.22 0.94
N ARG A 80 35.28 -9.26 0.15
CA ARG A 80 34.77 -7.88 0.14
C ARG A 80 33.33 -7.85 -0.35
N ARG A 81 32.46 -7.16 0.40
CA ARG A 81 31.08 -6.93 0.01
C ARG A 81 31.00 -5.90 -1.12
N VAL A 82 30.20 -6.19 -2.13
CA VAL A 82 29.87 -5.33 -3.27
C VAL A 82 28.52 -4.65 -3.00
N SER A 83 28.43 -3.34 -3.14
CA SER A 83 27.15 -2.61 -2.97
C SER A 83 26.39 -2.48 -4.29
N GLU A 84 25.07 -2.23 -4.23
CA GLU A 84 24.26 -1.89 -5.41
C GLU A 84 24.84 -0.68 -6.17
N LEU A 85 25.25 0.36 -5.44
CA LEU A 85 25.85 1.56 -6.02
C LEU A 85 27.14 1.23 -6.77
N GLU A 86 27.96 0.35 -6.23
CA GLU A 86 29.20 -0.07 -6.88
C GLU A 86 28.94 -0.78 -8.22
N VAL A 87 27.94 -1.65 -8.27
CA VAL A 87 27.50 -2.28 -9.52
C VAL A 87 26.95 -1.23 -10.49
N LEU A 88 26.15 -0.27 -10.01
CA LEU A 88 25.64 0.82 -10.85
C LEU A 88 26.76 1.68 -11.48
N LEU A 89 27.87 1.88 -10.75
CA LEU A 89 28.98 2.72 -11.20
C LEU A 89 29.80 2.07 -12.34
N THR A 90 29.78 0.74 -12.49
CA THR A 90 30.47 0.03 -13.60
C THR A 90 29.97 0.47 -14.98
N ARG A 91 28.71 0.91 -15.08
CA ARG A 91 28.11 1.37 -16.34
C ARG A 91 28.62 2.75 -16.82
N GLY A 92 29.43 3.45 -16.01
CA GLY A 92 29.99 4.76 -16.37
C GLY A 92 28.98 5.91 -16.41
N GLU A 93 29.46 7.13 -16.70
CA GLU A 93 28.64 8.36 -16.71
C GLU A 93 27.95 8.70 -18.04
N SER A 94 28.30 8.01 -19.13
CA SER A 94 28.02 8.49 -20.49
C SER A 94 26.73 7.96 -21.14
N GLU A 95 25.96 7.10 -20.48
CA GLU A 95 24.68 6.61 -21.01
C GLU A 95 23.51 7.31 -20.31
N ASN A 96 22.52 7.78 -21.09
CA ASN A 96 21.30 8.44 -20.59
C ASN A 96 20.69 7.61 -19.44
N ARG A 97 20.64 8.21 -18.25
CA ARG A 97 21.02 7.52 -17.00
C ARG A 97 19.88 7.19 -16.03
N SER A 98 18.63 7.04 -16.47
CA SER A 98 17.54 6.83 -15.48
C SER A 98 16.35 5.99 -15.91
N ASP A 99 16.06 5.85 -17.21
CA ASP A 99 14.71 5.40 -17.59
C ASP A 99 14.66 3.97 -18.19
N ASP A 100 15.78 3.42 -18.68
CA ASP A 100 15.79 2.17 -19.47
C ASP A 100 16.21 0.88 -18.72
N GLY A 101 16.50 0.95 -17.41
CA GLY A 101 16.89 -0.23 -16.62
C GLY A 101 18.29 -0.79 -16.95
N PHE A 102 18.72 -1.81 -16.20
CA PHE A 102 20.02 -2.49 -16.39
C PHE A 102 19.84 -3.68 -17.34
N SER A 103 20.60 -3.70 -18.45
CA SER A 103 20.46 -4.73 -19.48
C SER A 103 21.14 -6.06 -19.07
N LEU A 104 20.84 -7.16 -19.77
CA LEU A 104 21.56 -8.43 -19.58
C LEU A 104 23.06 -8.28 -19.85
N LEU A 105 23.41 -7.47 -20.86
CA LEU A 105 24.79 -7.18 -21.22
C LEU A 105 25.49 -6.39 -20.11
N ASP A 106 24.82 -5.35 -19.60
CA ASP A 106 25.33 -4.50 -18.53
C ASP A 106 25.64 -5.33 -17.28
N MET A 107 24.77 -6.27 -16.89
CA MET A 107 25.05 -7.14 -15.74
C MET A 107 26.26 -8.04 -15.94
N ARG A 108 26.46 -8.57 -17.16
CA ARG A 108 27.64 -9.38 -17.46
C ARG A 108 28.89 -8.53 -17.35
N ASP A 109 28.88 -7.35 -17.95
CA ASP A 109 30.04 -6.46 -18.02
C ASP A 109 30.39 -5.92 -16.64
N ALA A 110 29.38 -5.52 -15.86
CA ALA A 110 29.53 -5.14 -14.46
C ALA A 110 30.15 -6.25 -13.61
N ALA A 111 29.69 -7.51 -13.77
CA ALA A 111 30.26 -8.64 -13.05
C ALA A 111 31.73 -8.86 -13.42
N GLN A 112 32.08 -8.74 -14.70
CA GLN A 112 33.46 -8.89 -15.19
C GLN A 112 34.38 -7.78 -14.68
N GLU A 113 33.92 -6.54 -14.67
CA GLU A 113 34.66 -5.40 -14.13
C GLU A 113 34.94 -5.56 -12.63
N LEU A 114 33.99 -6.15 -11.90
CA LEU A 114 34.14 -6.51 -10.49
C LEU A 114 35.00 -7.78 -10.26
N GLY A 115 35.55 -8.38 -11.32
CA GLY A 115 36.44 -9.54 -11.25
C GLY A 115 35.73 -10.90 -11.19
N HIS A 116 34.44 -10.96 -11.52
CA HIS A 116 33.64 -12.17 -11.52
C HIS A 116 33.30 -12.63 -12.93
N LEU A 117 33.65 -13.87 -13.27
CA LEU A 117 33.27 -14.47 -14.54
C LEU A 117 31.78 -14.80 -14.53
N ALA A 118 31.00 -14.02 -15.28
CA ALA A 118 29.57 -14.21 -15.44
C ALA A 118 29.17 -14.65 -16.85
N GLN A 119 28.14 -15.49 -16.95
CA GLN A 119 27.57 -15.92 -18.23
C GLN A 119 26.05 -15.98 -18.17
N TRP A 120 25.41 -15.46 -19.21
CA TRP A 120 24.00 -15.70 -19.48
C TRP A 120 23.82 -16.97 -20.30
N LYS A 121 22.87 -17.81 -19.91
CA LYS A 121 22.45 -18.99 -20.66
C LYS A 121 20.95 -18.99 -20.85
N LYS A 122 20.53 -19.44 -22.03
CA LYS A 122 19.15 -19.76 -22.33
C LYS A 122 18.90 -21.21 -21.94
N ILE A 123 18.01 -21.45 -20.99
CA ILE A 123 17.76 -22.77 -20.40
C ILE A 123 16.31 -23.16 -20.66
N LYS A 124 16.08 -24.41 -21.11
CA LYS A 124 14.71 -24.91 -21.30
C LYS A 124 14.02 -25.04 -19.94
N PRO A 125 12.69 -24.83 -19.84
CA PRO A 125 11.96 -24.87 -18.57
C PRO A 125 12.24 -26.13 -17.73
N ALA A 126 12.27 -27.30 -18.38
CA ALA A 126 12.53 -28.59 -17.73
C ALA A 126 13.91 -28.69 -17.03
N PHE A 127 14.87 -27.83 -17.38
CA PHE A 127 16.22 -27.84 -16.80
C PHE A 127 16.40 -26.82 -15.69
N LEU A 128 15.44 -25.91 -15.45
CA LEU A 128 15.61 -24.87 -14.42
C LEU A 128 15.75 -25.49 -13.03
N SER A 129 14.96 -26.52 -12.71
CA SER A 129 15.00 -27.21 -11.42
C SER A 129 16.26 -28.03 -11.19
N LEU A 130 17.08 -28.26 -12.23
CA LEU A 130 18.34 -28.99 -12.11
C LEU A 130 19.54 -28.10 -11.76
N ILE A 131 19.34 -26.78 -11.71
CA ILE A 131 20.40 -25.83 -11.36
C ILE A 131 20.65 -25.92 -9.85
N SER A 132 21.83 -26.37 -9.47
CA SER A 132 22.22 -26.63 -8.07
C SER A 132 22.90 -25.43 -7.38
N GLN A 133 23.18 -24.35 -8.12
CA GLN A 133 23.79 -23.14 -7.59
C GLN A 133 22.85 -21.95 -7.66
N PRO A 134 23.01 -20.93 -6.80
CA PRO A 134 22.28 -19.68 -6.94
C PRO A 134 22.55 -19.00 -8.28
N VAL A 135 21.51 -18.51 -8.93
CA VAL A 135 21.55 -17.86 -10.25
C VAL A 135 20.58 -16.69 -10.31
N ILE A 136 20.86 -15.70 -11.16
CA ILE A 136 19.91 -14.63 -11.45
C ILE A 136 18.98 -15.08 -12.58
N LEU A 137 17.68 -14.90 -12.38
CA LEU A 137 16.64 -15.12 -13.37
C LEU A 137 16.09 -13.79 -13.86
N LEU A 138 15.68 -13.77 -15.13
CA LEU A 138 14.77 -12.77 -15.66
C LEU A 138 13.33 -13.28 -15.53
N THR A 139 12.48 -12.48 -14.91
CA THR A 139 11.08 -12.77 -14.54
C THR A 139 10.15 -11.64 -15.00
N GLY A 140 8.84 -11.75 -14.81
CA GLY A 140 7.88 -10.70 -15.17
C GLY A 140 7.79 -10.42 -16.67
N LEU A 141 8.02 -11.42 -17.54
CA LEU A 141 8.04 -11.24 -18.99
C LEU A 141 6.67 -10.90 -19.59
N ASN A 142 5.60 -11.16 -18.85
CA ASN A 142 4.23 -10.79 -19.19
C ASN A 142 3.82 -9.40 -18.67
N GLY A 143 4.66 -8.79 -17.82
CA GLY A 143 4.47 -7.43 -17.30
C GLY A 143 5.12 -6.35 -18.17
N PRO A 144 4.85 -5.07 -17.88
CA PRO A 144 5.44 -3.95 -18.63
C PRO A 144 6.96 -3.82 -18.43
N PHE A 145 7.51 -4.38 -17.34
CA PHE A 145 8.93 -4.33 -17.01
C PHE A 145 9.44 -5.71 -16.55
N PRO A 146 10.38 -6.33 -17.28
CA PRO A 146 11.07 -7.53 -16.81
C PRO A 146 11.82 -7.26 -15.50
N HIS A 147 11.84 -8.23 -14.59
CA HIS A 147 12.43 -8.11 -13.25
C HIS A 147 13.55 -9.13 -13.01
N PHE A 148 14.58 -8.74 -12.26
CA PHE A 148 15.71 -9.62 -11.91
C PHE A 148 15.61 -10.11 -10.47
N VAL A 149 15.66 -11.43 -10.30
CA VAL A 149 15.63 -12.09 -8.99
C VAL A 149 16.71 -13.15 -8.89
N VAL A 150 17.20 -13.44 -7.69
CA VAL A 150 18.15 -14.54 -7.46
C VAL A 150 17.38 -15.80 -7.07
N LEU A 151 17.42 -16.84 -7.90
CA LEU A 151 16.95 -18.17 -7.54
C LEU A 151 17.98 -18.85 -6.64
N LYS A 152 17.54 -19.24 -5.44
CA LYS A 152 18.34 -20.04 -4.49
C LYS A 152 18.25 -21.54 -4.79
N GLY A 153 17.09 -21.99 -5.24
CA GLY A 153 16.82 -23.39 -5.56
C GLY A 153 15.35 -23.74 -5.40
N PHE A 154 15.04 -25.03 -5.57
CA PHE A 154 13.70 -25.57 -5.41
C PHE A 154 13.65 -26.51 -4.21
N ARG A 155 12.58 -26.44 -3.41
CA ARG A 155 12.33 -27.34 -2.30
C ARG A 155 10.83 -27.52 -2.10
N ASN A 156 10.38 -28.76 -1.94
CA ASN A 156 8.97 -29.11 -1.69
C ASN A 156 7.97 -28.52 -2.71
N GLY A 157 8.35 -28.45 -3.99
CA GLY A 157 7.50 -27.89 -5.06
C GLY A 157 7.46 -26.37 -5.13
N GLU A 158 8.22 -25.66 -4.28
CA GLU A 158 8.36 -24.20 -4.29
C GLU A 158 9.76 -23.79 -4.75
N ALA A 159 9.84 -22.69 -5.48
CA ALA A 159 11.07 -21.97 -5.78
C ALA A 159 11.37 -20.95 -4.68
N PHE A 160 12.59 -20.94 -4.18
CA PHE A 160 13.05 -19.98 -3.17
C PHE A 160 13.85 -18.88 -3.87
N LEU A 161 13.45 -17.63 -3.70
CA LEU A 161 14.04 -16.47 -4.37
C LEU A 161 14.55 -15.45 -3.35
N ALA A 162 15.67 -14.82 -3.66
CA ALA A 162 16.11 -13.57 -3.07
C ALA A 162 15.78 -12.44 -4.07
N ASP A 163 14.68 -11.75 -3.78
CA ASP A 163 14.14 -10.66 -4.60
C ASP A 163 14.65 -9.31 -4.06
N PRO A 164 15.32 -8.47 -4.88
CA PRO A 164 15.77 -7.14 -4.47
C PRO A 164 14.67 -6.19 -3.98
N ILE A 165 13.44 -6.41 -4.43
CA ILE A 165 12.25 -5.66 -4.02
C ILE A 165 11.65 -6.32 -2.78
N ARG A 166 11.40 -7.64 -2.84
CA ARG A 166 10.53 -8.35 -1.88
C ARG A 166 11.28 -9.09 -0.75
N GLY A 167 12.60 -9.13 -0.80
CA GLY A 167 13.46 -9.89 0.13
C GLY A 167 13.44 -11.39 -0.16
N ASN A 168 13.64 -12.20 0.88
CA ASN A 168 13.58 -13.66 0.75
C ASN A 168 12.11 -14.14 0.60
N ILE A 169 11.76 -14.63 -0.59
CA ILE A 169 10.41 -15.11 -0.94
C ILE A 169 10.41 -16.57 -1.39
N ARG A 170 9.24 -17.20 -1.39
CA ARG A 170 9.01 -18.52 -2.00
C ARG A 170 7.73 -18.52 -2.81
N ILE A 171 7.77 -19.20 -3.95
CA ILE A 171 6.68 -19.21 -4.92
C ILE A 171 6.47 -20.63 -5.43
N PRO A 172 5.22 -21.08 -5.68
CA PRO A 172 4.97 -22.34 -6.34
C PRO A 172 5.76 -22.46 -7.65
N HIS A 173 6.26 -23.65 -7.95
CA HIS A 173 7.01 -23.88 -9.19
C HIS A 173 6.21 -23.48 -10.43
N GLU A 174 4.91 -23.79 -10.46
CA GLU A 174 4.01 -23.44 -11.56
C GLU A 174 3.91 -21.92 -11.78
N ASP A 175 3.69 -21.16 -10.71
CA ASP A 175 3.62 -19.69 -10.75
C ASP A 175 4.92 -19.08 -11.32
N LEU A 176 6.09 -19.61 -10.92
CA LEU A 176 7.37 -19.16 -11.48
C LEU A 176 7.45 -19.41 -12.99
N MET A 177 6.97 -20.57 -13.46
CA MET A 177 6.99 -20.91 -14.88
C MET A 177 6.08 -20.01 -15.71
N GLU A 178 4.92 -19.64 -15.17
CA GLU A 178 4.00 -18.72 -15.84
C GLU A 178 4.56 -17.29 -15.92
N ASP A 179 5.23 -16.83 -14.86
CA ASP A 179 5.77 -15.46 -14.80
C ASP A 179 7.02 -15.25 -15.68
N GLY A 180 7.89 -16.25 -15.77
CA GLY A 180 9.17 -16.16 -16.49
C GLY A 180 9.17 -16.65 -17.94
N LEU A 181 8.02 -17.08 -18.48
CA LEU A 181 7.90 -17.61 -19.85
C LEU A 181 6.71 -17.00 -20.57
N ASN A 182 6.85 -16.79 -21.88
CA ASN A 182 5.73 -16.43 -22.75
C ASN A 182 5.97 -16.88 -24.20
N GLU A 183 5.00 -16.62 -25.09
CA GLU A 183 5.10 -17.01 -26.50
C GLU A 183 6.36 -16.45 -27.19
N LYS A 184 6.78 -15.24 -26.81
CA LYS A 184 7.96 -14.57 -27.35
C LYS A 184 9.27 -15.10 -26.76
N TYR A 185 9.25 -15.51 -25.50
CA TYR A 185 10.40 -15.96 -24.72
C TYR A 185 10.09 -17.31 -24.02
N PRO A 186 10.10 -18.43 -24.78
CA PRO A 186 9.71 -19.75 -24.26
C PRO A 186 10.84 -20.45 -23.47
N ALA A 187 11.83 -19.70 -22.97
CA ALA A 187 12.95 -20.27 -22.23
C ALA A 187 13.50 -19.26 -21.21
N TRP A 188 14.11 -19.79 -20.17
CA TRP A 188 14.70 -19.01 -19.09
C TRP A 188 16.00 -18.36 -19.51
N TYR A 189 16.15 -17.07 -19.19
CA TYR A 189 17.42 -16.37 -19.24
C TYR A 189 18.02 -16.40 -17.84
N VAL A 190 19.12 -17.13 -17.70
CA VAL A 190 19.74 -17.40 -16.42
C VAL A 190 21.18 -16.91 -16.44
N MET A 191 21.56 -16.13 -15.44
CA MET A 191 22.95 -15.73 -15.23
C MET A 191 23.54 -16.46 -14.06
N ALA A 192 24.70 -17.05 -14.30
CA ALA A 192 25.53 -17.64 -13.28
C ALA A 192 26.88 -16.92 -13.23
N ILE A 193 27.45 -16.84 -12.03
CA ILE A 193 28.86 -16.47 -11.85
C ILE A 193 29.67 -17.71 -11.49
N HIS A 194 30.96 -17.69 -11.80
CA HIS A 194 31.88 -18.73 -11.36
C HIS A 194 32.07 -18.66 -9.83
N ILE A 195 31.68 -19.73 -9.13
CA ILE A 195 31.77 -19.84 -7.67
C ILE A 195 32.89 -20.84 -7.33
N PRO A 196 33.89 -20.47 -6.52
CA PRO A 196 34.92 -21.41 -6.05
C PRO A 196 34.32 -22.56 -5.24
N ALA A 197 34.83 -23.78 -5.42
CA ALA A 197 34.26 -25.01 -4.84
C ALA A 197 34.04 -24.95 -3.32
N ASP A 198 34.94 -24.30 -2.58
CA ASP A 198 34.90 -24.22 -1.11
C ASP A 198 33.90 -23.17 -0.57
N SER A 199 33.18 -22.46 -1.44
CA SER A 199 32.33 -21.32 -1.04
C SER A 199 30.92 -21.71 -0.61
N GLN A 200 30.54 -22.98 -0.74
CA GLN A 200 29.19 -23.46 -0.42
C GLN A 200 28.89 -23.46 1.09
N GLU A 201 29.87 -23.81 1.93
CA GLU A 201 29.66 -23.96 3.38
C GLU A 201 29.39 -22.63 4.12
N ASN A 202 29.77 -21.50 3.53
CA ASN A 202 29.64 -20.16 4.13
C ASN A 202 28.62 -19.25 3.42
N SER A 203 27.81 -19.82 2.53
CA SER A 203 26.88 -19.05 1.70
C SER A 203 25.48 -18.97 2.32
N PHE A 204 24.92 -17.75 2.34
CA PHE A 204 23.54 -17.49 2.78
C PHE A 204 22.48 -17.73 1.68
N LEU A 205 22.91 -18.11 0.47
CA LEU A 205 22.02 -18.32 -0.68
C LEU A 205 21.74 -19.78 -0.98
N TYR A 206 22.59 -20.72 -0.54
CA TYR A 206 22.27 -22.14 -0.64
C TYR A 206 21.24 -22.51 0.44
N LEU A 207 20.23 -23.29 0.03
CA LEU A 207 19.20 -23.78 0.94
C LEU A 207 19.80 -24.82 1.89
N SER A 208 19.84 -24.51 3.19
CA SER A 208 20.21 -25.44 4.25
C SER A 208 18.98 -26.20 4.78
N GLU A 209 19.17 -27.42 5.32
CA GLU A 209 18.12 -28.15 6.04
C GLU A 209 17.57 -27.35 7.23
N ALA A 210 18.38 -26.45 7.81
CA ALA A 210 18.00 -25.60 8.93
C ALA A 210 17.21 -24.34 8.52
N ASP A 211 17.05 -24.06 7.22
CA ASP A 211 16.47 -22.81 6.73
C ASP A 211 14.93 -22.85 6.87
N PRO A 212 14.33 -22.15 7.86
CA PRO A 212 12.93 -22.34 8.21
C PRO A 212 12.03 -21.81 7.09
N THR A 213 11.00 -22.57 6.70
CA THR A 213 9.90 -22.08 5.84
C THR A 213 9.21 -20.80 6.35
N LYS A 214 9.52 -20.39 7.60
CA LYS A 214 9.07 -19.15 8.24
C LYS A 214 9.85 -17.88 7.83
N THR A 215 11.03 -17.99 7.23
CA THR A 215 11.85 -16.83 6.80
C THR A 215 11.58 -16.40 5.36
N HIS A 216 10.84 -17.19 4.58
CA HIS A 216 10.56 -16.95 3.16
C HIS A 216 9.06 -16.70 2.93
N PHE A 217 8.73 -15.50 2.45
CA PHE A 217 7.35 -15.01 2.29
C PHE A 217 6.75 -15.42 0.93
N THR A 218 5.46 -15.72 0.86
CA THR A 218 4.76 -16.05 -0.40
C THR A 218 4.43 -14.77 -1.19
N ILE A 219 4.30 -14.82 -2.53
CA ILE A 219 3.86 -13.66 -3.35
C ILE A 219 2.58 -13.04 -2.78
N ALA A 220 1.60 -13.88 -2.42
CA ALA A 220 0.33 -13.44 -1.82
C ALA A 220 0.50 -12.65 -0.49
N GLN A 221 1.63 -12.79 0.22
CA GLN A 221 1.96 -11.96 1.40
C GLN A 221 2.48 -10.58 1.04
N SER A 222 3.21 -10.47 -0.07
CA SER A 222 3.73 -9.21 -0.60
C SER A 222 2.63 -8.41 -1.29
N GLU A 223 1.68 -9.10 -1.93
CA GLU A 223 0.52 -8.48 -2.59
C GLU A 223 -0.61 -8.09 -1.63
N ALA A 224 -0.60 -8.54 -0.37
CA ALA A 224 -1.64 -8.28 0.64
C ALA A 224 -1.82 -6.79 1.00
N ILE A 225 -1.07 -5.88 0.37
CA ILE A 225 -1.18 -4.44 0.54
C ILE A 225 -2.45 -3.85 -0.08
N THR A 226 -3.07 -4.54 -1.04
CA THR A 226 -4.22 -4.11 -1.87
C THR A 226 -5.08 -2.98 -1.26
N LEU A 227 -4.94 -1.71 -1.64
CA LEU A 227 -5.21 -1.14 -2.97
C LEU A 227 -6.50 -1.73 -3.55
N VAL A 228 -7.64 -1.24 -3.05
CA VAL A 228 -9.00 -1.44 -3.60
C VAL A 228 -9.28 -2.89 -3.98
N THR A 229 -9.24 -3.82 -3.04
CA THR A 229 -9.62 -5.22 -3.32
C THR A 229 -11.08 -5.44 -3.03
N ILE A 230 -11.79 -5.90 -4.06
CA ILE A 230 -12.74 -6.98 -3.85
C ILE A 230 -11.98 -8.14 -3.22
N ALA A 231 -12.50 -8.70 -2.14
CA ALA A 231 -11.96 -9.89 -1.52
C ALA A 231 -11.76 -10.99 -2.56
N ARG A 232 -10.57 -11.60 -2.60
CA ARG A 232 -10.30 -12.73 -3.51
C ARG A 232 -11.30 -13.87 -3.25
N PRO A 233 -11.53 -14.77 -4.23
CA PRO A 233 -12.38 -15.94 -4.00
C PRO A 233 -12.03 -16.64 -2.70
N SER A 234 -13.04 -16.86 -1.85
CA SER A 234 -12.89 -17.51 -0.54
C SER A 234 -12.08 -16.74 0.52
N GLN A 235 -11.67 -15.50 0.24
CA GLN A 235 -10.98 -14.65 1.20
C GLN A 235 -11.98 -13.97 2.13
N LEU A 236 -11.65 -13.94 3.42
CA LEU A 236 -12.45 -13.37 4.50
C LEU A 236 -11.68 -12.22 5.15
N PHE A 237 -12.31 -11.05 5.24
CA PHE A 237 -11.83 -9.94 6.03
C PHE A 237 -12.72 -9.73 7.24
N LEU A 238 -12.11 -9.55 8.40
CA LEU A 238 -12.77 -9.12 9.63
C LEU A 238 -12.04 -7.90 10.17
N SER A 239 -12.68 -6.75 10.15
CA SER A 239 -12.08 -5.47 10.53
C SER A 239 -12.75 -4.88 11.75
N TYR A 240 -11.95 -4.46 12.72
CA TYR A 240 -12.41 -3.64 13.84
C TYR A 240 -11.78 -2.25 13.77
N GLY A 241 -12.61 -1.23 13.65
CA GLY A 241 -12.21 0.17 13.58
C GLY A 241 -12.57 0.94 14.84
N TYR A 242 -11.68 1.84 15.26
CA TYR A 242 -11.93 2.82 16.31
C TYR A 242 -11.48 4.19 15.86
N THR A 243 -12.36 5.19 15.96
CA THR A 243 -12.08 6.58 15.58
C THR A 243 -12.47 7.53 16.69
N LEU A 244 -11.55 8.42 17.05
CA LEU A 244 -11.77 9.54 17.95
C LEU A 244 -11.79 10.83 17.16
N SER A 245 -12.76 11.70 17.45
CA SER A 245 -12.92 12.98 16.76
C SER A 245 -13.07 14.14 17.73
N ARG A 246 -12.54 15.30 17.32
CA ARG A 246 -12.75 16.58 17.98
C ARG A 246 -13.14 17.62 16.97
N GLY A 247 -14.34 18.17 17.14
CA GLY A 247 -14.86 19.22 16.30
C GLY A 247 -14.95 20.57 17.00
N ARG A 248 -14.96 21.62 16.18
CA ARG A 248 -15.23 22.99 16.63
C ARG A 248 -16.09 23.68 15.59
N ASP A 249 -17.15 24.32 16.06
CA ASP A 249 -18.02 25.15 15.24
C ASP A 249 -18.51 26.40 15.99
N ARG A 250 -19.32 27.22 15.32
CA ARG A 250 -20.04 28.34 15.90
C ARG A 250 -21.54 28.16 15.72
N PHE A 251 -22.25 27.94 16.83
CA PHE A 251 -23.70 27.90 16.85
C PHE A 251 -24.26 29.22 17.38
N ARG A 252 -24.98 29.97 16.53
CA ARG A 252 -25.57 31.29 16.88
C ARG A 252 -24.57 32.25 17.54
N GLY A 253 -23.31 32.25 17.06
CA GLY A 253 -22.23 33.08 17.60
C GLY A 253 -21.51 32.51 18.84
N MET A 254 -22.01 31.45 19.45
CA MET A 254 -21.36 30.75 20.57
C MET A 254 -20.42 29.66 20.07
N LEU A 255 -19.33 29.44 20.80
CA LEU A 255 -18.39 28.37 20.50
C LEU A 255 -19.01 27.01 20.86
N GLU A 256 -19.12 26.14 19.87
CA GLU A 256 -19.52 24.75 20.02
C GLU A 256 -18.27 23.86 19.87
N LYS A 257 -18.10 22.91 20.80
CA LYS A 257 -17.06 21.88 20.72
C LYS A 257 -17.73 20.52 20.70
N SER A 258 -17.29 19.65 19.81
CA SER A 258 -17.75 18.26 19.77
C SER A 258 -16.62 17.29 20.09
N ARG A 259 -16.95 16.19 20.75
CA ARG A 259 -16.07 15.05 20.98
C ARG A 259 -16.81 13.80 20.57
N GLY A 260 -16.32 13.10 19.55
CA GLY A 260 -16.95 11.91 19.03
C GLY A 260 -16.05 10.68 19.19
N GLU A 261 -16.67 9.54 19.36
CA GLU A 261 -16.06 8.22 19.26
C GLU A 261 -16.91 7.36 18.34
N ILE A 262 -16.26 6.58 17.49
CA ILE A 262 -16.90 5.65 16.57
C ILE A 262 -16.19 4.31 16.66
N HIS A 263 -16.96 3.25 16.84
CA HIS A 263 -16.51 1.88 16.72
C HIS A 263 -17.18 1.25 15.51
N THR A 264 -16.42 0.53 14.70
CA THR A 264 -16.94 -0.26 13.58
C THR A 264 -16.46 -1.71 13.68
N LEU A 265 -17.32 -2.63 13.28
CA LEU A 265 -16.98 -4.03 13.07
C LEU A 265 -17.52 -4.41 11.71
N ASP A 266 -16.63 -4.77 10.80
CA ASP A 266 -16.92 -5.03 9.40
C ASP A 266 -16.45 -6.45 9.05
N VAL A 267 -17.25 -7.15 8.25
CA VAL A 267 -16.92 -8.45 7.68
C VAL A 267 -17.12 -8.36 6.18
N SER A 268 -16.17 -8.86 5.40
CA SER A 268 -16.37 -9.08 3.99
C SER A 268 -15.82 -10.41 3.50
N TYR A 269 -16.45 -10.94 2.45
CA TYR A 269 -16.15 -12.26 1.92
C TYR A 269 -16.22 -12.25 0.39
N GLY A 270 -15.17 -12.79 -0.24
CA GLY A 270 -15.08 -12.92 -1.69
C GLY A 270 -15.83 -14.15 -2.20
N ILE A 271 -16.74 -13.94 -3.14
CA ILE A 271 -17.55 -14.96 -3.80
C ILE A 271 -17.15 -15.02 -5.29
N GLY A 272 -16.57 -16.13 -5.72
CA GLY A 272 -16.03 -16.24 -7.08
C GLY A 272 -14.90 -15.23 -7.31
N ASP A 273 -14.63 -14.93 -8.58
CA ASP A 273 -13.45 -14.14 -8.98
C ASP A 273 -13.66 -12.63 -8.92
N ASP A 274 -14.91 -12.18 -8.88
CA ASP A 274 -15.25 -10.78 -9.12
C ASP A 274 -16.31 -10.22 -8.17
N MET A 275 -16.76 -10.96 -7.15
CA MET A 275 -17.84 -10.49 -6.27
C MET A 275 -17.43 -10.52 -4.80
N GLU A 276 -17.87 -9.52 -4.05
CA GLU A 276 -17.71 -9.44 -2.60
C GLU A 276 -19.05 -9.14 -1.96
N VAL A 277 -19.32 -9.81 -0.85
CA VAL A 277 -20.40 -9.45 0.07
C VAL A 277 -19.78 -8.89 1.35
N GLY A 278 -20.37 -7.81 1.85
CA GLY A 278 -19.95 -7.13 3.06
C GLY A 278 -21.11 -6.92 4.01
N ALA A 279 -20.81 -6.90 5.30
CA ALA A 279 -21.73 -6.48 6.33
C ALA A 279 -20.95 -5.78 7.44
N GLY A 280 -21.58 -4.80 8.09
CA GLY A 280 -20.93 -4.13 9.19
C GLY A 280 -21.91 -3.53 10.17
N ILE A 281 -21.41 -3.35 11.39
CA ILE A 281 -22.11 -2.65 12.46
C ILE A 281 -21.23 -1.52 12.97
N SER A 282 -21.86 -0.43 13.37
CA SER A 282 -21.18 0.71 13.95
C SER A 282 -21.92 1.25 15.15
N ARG A 283 -21.15 1.83 16.07
CA ARG A 283 -21.68 2.61 17.19
C ARG A 283 -20.94 3.93 17.23
N SER A 284 -21.69 5.02 17.19
CA SER A 284 -21.16 6.36 17.35
C SER A 284 -21.70 7.00 18.63
N SER A 285 -20.87 7.78 19.30
CA SER A 285 -21.27 8.60 20.44
C SER A 285 -20.58 9.95 20.31
N THR A 286 -21.35 11.02 20.33
CA THR A 286 -20.84 12.40 20.26
C THR A 286 -21.37 13.21 21.41
N THR A 287 -20.48 13.91 22.10
CA THR A 287 -20.82 14.90 23.12
C THR A 287 -20.57 16.29 22.55
N TYR A 288 -21.58 17.14 22.63
CA TYR A 288 -21.54 18.55 22.25
C TYR A 288 -21.52 19.43 23.49
N ALA A 289 -20.56 20.34 23.55
CA ALA A 289 -20.41 21.32 24.60
C ALA A 289 -20.58 22.72 24.01
N ILE A 290 -21.63 23.43 24.41
CA ILE A 290 -21.94 24.79 23.99
C ILE A 290 -21.79 25.69 25.23
N SER A 291 -21.05 26.80 25.09
CA SER A 291 -20.82 27.72 26.19
C SER A 291 -22.14 28.21 26.80
N GLY A 292 -22.35 27.97 28.09
CA GLY A 292 -23.56 28.38 28.81
C GLY A 292 -24.71 27.37 28.80
N PHE A 293 -24.54 26.20 28.17
CA PHE A 293 -25.53 25.12 28.17
C PHE A 293 -24.93 23.81 28.72
N PRO A 294 -25.76 22.92 29.30
CA PRO A 294 -25.34 21.57 29.65
C PRO A 294 -24.84 20.80 28.42
N ASP A 295 -23.87 19.92 28.63
CA ASP A 295 -23.37 19.03 27.56
C ASP A 295 -24.48 18.12 27.04
N ILE A 296 -24.61 18.04 25.72
CA ILE A 296 -25.59 17.19 25.04
C ILE A 296 -24.87 15.97 24.48
N ARG A 297 -25.26 14.77 24.93
CA ARG A 297 -24.74 13.52 24.40
C ARG A 297 -25.75 12.89 23.44
N THR A 298 -25.27 12.52 22.26
CA THR A 298 -26.00 11.71 21.29
C THR A 298 -25.24 10.43 21.04
N SER A 299 -25.96 9.33 20.83
CA SER A 299 -25.38 8.09 20.33
C SER A 299 -26.28 7.48 19.28
N ASP A 300 -25.67 6.83 18.29
CA ASP A 300 -26.39 6.11 17.25
C ASP A 300 -25.73 4.74 17.03
N ARG A 301 -26.52 3.83 16.48
CA ARG A 301 -26.05 2.51 16.03
C ARG A 301 -26.47 2.36 14.59
N GLY A 302 -25.51 1.94 13.78
CA GLY A 302 -25.71 1.68 12.37
C GLY A 302 -25.45 0.23 12.05
N SER A 303 -26.17 -0.30 11.07
CA SER A 303 -25.81 -1.55 10.41
C SER A 303 -25.90 -1.38 8.91
N TYR A 304 -25.12 -2.16 8.16
CA TYR A 304 -25.24 -2.20 6.72
C TYR A 304 -24.92 -3.59 6.18
N VAL A 305 -25.44 -3.84 4.99
CA VAL A 305 -25.04 -4.94 4.12
C VAL A 305 -24.71 -4.36 2.75
N SER A 306 -23.74 -4.96 2.07
CA SER A 306 -23.32 -4.55 0.75
C SER A 306 -22.97 -5.74 -0.12
N ILE A 307 -23.15 -5.55 -1.42
CA ILE A 307 -22.64 -6.45 -2.45
C ILE A 307 -21.91 -5.60 -3.48
N SER A 308 -20.74 -6.04 -3.89
CA SER A 308 -19.93 -5.36 -4.90
C SER A 308 -19.40 -6.34 -5.92
N ARG A 309 -19.31 -5.88 -7.17
CA ARG A 309 -18.79 -6.65 -8.29
C ARG A 309 -17.72 -5.87 -9.03
N GLY A 310 -16.64 -6.57 -9.38
CA GLY A 310 -15.47 -6.05 -10.07
C GLY A 310 -15.55 -6.33 -11.56
N PHE A 311 -14.99 -5.42 -12.34
CA PHE A 311 -14.91 -5.52 -13.78
C PHE A 311 -13.50 -5.11 -14.20
N SER A 312 -12.84 -5.98 -14.97
CA SER A 312 -11.58 -5.65 -15.62
C SER A 312 -11.86 -4.84 -16.90
N LEU A 313 -11.21 -3.70 -17.06
CA LEU A 313 -11.31 -2.89 -18.28
C LEU A 313 -10.14 -3.23 -19.22
N GLY A 314 -10.20 -4.43 -19.79
CA GLY A 314 -9.12 -5.08 -20.56
C GLY A 314 -8.62 -4.37 -21.82
N SER A 315 -9.09 -3.17 -22.15
CA SER A 315 -8.60 -2.38 -23.30
C SER A 315 -7.81 -1.12 -22.90
N MET A 316 -7.59 -0.85 -21.61
CA MET A 316 -6.98 0.40 -21.13
C MET A 316 -5.95 0.23 -20.00
N GLY A 317 -5.18 -0.87 -19.95
CA GLY A 317 -4.11 -1.09 -18.95
C GLY A 317 -4.59 -1.69 -17.62
N GLU A 318 -3.82 -1.52 -16.52
CA GLU A 318 -4.13 -1.95 -15.14
C GLU A 318 -5.29 -1.15 -14.51
N MET A 319 -6.39 -0.97 -15.25
CA MET A 319 -7.59 -0.28 -14.79
C MET A 319 -8.71 -1.26 -14.46
N GLY A 320 -9.37 -1.02 -13.33
CA GLY A 320 -10.51 -1.80 -12.86
C GLY A 320 -11.66 -0.91 -12.42
N MET A 321 -12.86 -1.48 -12.41
CA MET A 321 -14.07 -0.84 -11.92
C MET A 321 -14.78 -1.73 -10.91
N LEU A 322 -15.24 -1.15 -9.81
CA LEU A 322 -16.12 -1.80 -8.84
C LEU A 322 -17.49 -1.14 -8.86
N VAL A 323 -18.54 -1.95 -8.95
CA VAL A 323 -19.93 -1.50 -8.79
C VAL A 323 -20.49 -2.14 -7.54
N GLY A 324 -20.98 -1.33 -6.61
CA GLY A 324 -21.52 -1.78 -5.34
C GLY A 324 -22.94 -1.31 -5.11
N SER A 325 -23.72 -2.12 -4.42
CA SER A 325 -25.03 -1.76 -3.86
C SER A 325 -25.01 -2.02 -2.35
N SER A 326 -25.72 -1.21 -1.59
CA SER A 326 -25.77 -1.32 -0.14
C SER A 326 -27.15 -1.02 0.42
N LEU A 327 -27.47 -1.62 1.55
CA LEU A 327 -28.62 -1.27 2.38
C LEU A 327 -28.11 -0.97 3.79
N SER A 328 -28.48 0.17 4.35
CA SER A 328 -28.06 0.58 5.69
C SER A 328 -29.24 0.99 6.57
N HIS A 329 -29.11 0.72 7.86
CA HIS A 329 -30.08 1.07 8.89
C HIS A 329 -29.43 1.91 9.99
N ARG A 330 -30.15 2.89 10.53
CA ARG A 330 -29.75 3.64 11.74
C ARG A 330 -30.84 3.56 12.80
N ASP A 331 -30.47 3.06 13.97
CA ASP A 331 -31.39 2.78 15.07
C ASP A 331 -32.01 4.07 15.62
N LYS A 332 -31.23 5.14 15.81
CA LYS A 332 -31.73 6.38 16.45
C LYS A 332 -32.87 7.04 15.67
N HIS A 333 -32.84 6.94 14.34
CA HIS A 333 -33.83 7.57 13.45
C HIS A 333 -34.79 6.54 12.83
N GLU A 334 -34.59 5.26 13.13
CA GLU A 334 -35.21 4.13 12.44
C GLU A 334 -35.19 4.31 10.91
N SER A 335 -34.05 4.80 10.39
CA SER A 335 -33.90 5.12 8.97
C SER A 335 -33.44 3.89 8.21
N LEU A 336 -33.94 3.71 6.98
CA LEU A 336 -33.48 2.68 6.05
C LEU A 336 -33.06 3.36 4.76
N ASP A 337 -31.81 3.14 4.35
CA ASP A 337 -31.21 3.79 3.19
C ASP A 337 -30.72 2.74 2.18
N ALA A 338 -30.98 2.97 0.90
CA ALA A 338 -30.43 2.17 -0.19
C ALA A 338 -29.40 2.98 -0.96
N GLY A 339 -28.25 2.38 -1.22
CA GLY A 339 -27.10 3.02 -1.85
C GLY A 339 -26.57 2.25 -3.04
N VAL A 340 -25.98 2.99 -3.97
CA VAL A 340 -25.17 2.48 -5.08
C VAL A 340 -23.86 3.23 -5.13
N SER A 341 -22.80 2.55 -5.55
CA SER A 341 -21.50 3.17 -5.73
C SER A 341 -20.76 2.58 -6.92
N VAL A 342 -19.98 3.42 -7.59
CA VAL A 342 -19.10 3.01 -8.67
C VAL A 342 -17.72 3.55 -8.35
N SER A 343 -16.72 2.68 -8.35
CA SER A 343 -15.32 3.05 -8.21
C SER A 343 -14.55 2.66 -9.45
N VAL A 344 -13.65 3.51 -9.90
CA VAL A 344 -12.69 3.22 -10.96
C VAL A 344 -11.31 3.45 -10.39
N TYR A 345 -10.39 2.55 -10.67
CA TYR A 345 -9.00 2.66 -10.23
C TYR A 345 -8.07 2.26 -11.36
N GLY A 346 -6.85 2.80 -11.34
CA GLY A 346 -5.84 2.53 -12.35
C GLY A 346 -4.43 2.62 -11.79
N GLY A 347 -3.61 1.61 -12.11
CA GLY A 347 -2.19 1.61 -11.83
C GLY A 347 -1.42 2.62 -12.68
N THR A 348 -0.47 3.31 -12.06
CA THR A 348 0.58 4.10 -12.72
C THR A 348 1.93 3.62 -12.19
N GLY A 349 3.04 3.94 -12.87
CA GLY A 349 4.38 3.58 -12.39
C GLY A 349 4.73 4.10 -10.98
N TYR A 350 3.98 5.05 -10.42
CA TYR A 350 4.25 5.66 -9.11
C TYR A 350 3.23 5.31 -8.01
N GLY A 351 2.16 4.58 -8.35
CA GLY A 351 1.04 4.28 -7.45
C GLY A 351 -0.29 4.17 -8.20
N GLN A 352 -1.36 3.95 -7.46
CA GLN A 352 -2.71 3.81 -8.01
C GLN A 352 -3.51 5.09 -7.80
N LEU A 353 -4.18 5.55 -8.86
CA LEU A 353 -5.20 6.55 -8.77
C LEU A 353 -6.58 5.87 -8.64
N MET A 354 -7.43 6.41 -7.77
CA MET A 354 -8.77 5.90 -7.53
C MET A 354 -9.77 7.06 -7.55
N THR A 355 -10.94 6.80 -8.12
CA THR A 355 -12.12 7.62 -7.92
C THR A 355 -13.31 6.75 -7.55
N ARG A 356 -14.23 7.29 -6.74
CA ARG A 356 -15.49 6.63 -6.40
C ARG A 356 -16.62 7.64 -6.33
N GLY A 357 -17.66 7.41 -7.12
CA GLY A 357 -18.96 8.06 -6.98
C GLY A 357 -19.88 7.18 -6.14
N SER A 358 -20.65 7.77 -5.23
CA SER A 358 -21.74 7.06 -4.55
C SER A 358 -23.00 7.92 -4.46
N PHE A 359 -24.13 7.25 -4.38
CA PHE A 359 -25.44 7.84 -4.21
C PHE A 359 -26.26 6.97 -3.26
N TYR A 360 -26.96 7.57 -2.30
CA TYR A 360 -27.95 6.87 -1.51
C TYR A 360 -29.27 7.64 -1.45
N LYS A 361 -30.34 6.88 -1.22
CA LYS A 361 -31.69 7.38 -1.01
C LYS A 361 -32.26 6.77 0.27
N LYS A 362 -32.76 7.63 1.15
CA LYS A 362 -33.54 7.24 2.33
C LYS A 362 -34.92 6.72 1.88
N LEU A 363 -35.21 5.47 2.24
CA LEU A 363 -36.44 4.77 1.88
C LEU A 363 -37.54 4.92 2.95
N LYS A 364 -37.14 4.96 4.22
CA LYS A 364 -38.06 5.06 5.36
C LYS A 364 -37.40 5.81 6.51
N GLU A 365 -38.21 6.51 7.30
CA GLU A 365 -37.85 7.14 8.58
C GLU A 365 -39.12 7.20 9.45
N LYS A 366 -39.01 6.95 10.76
CA LYS A 366 -40.18 6.89 11.65
C LYS A 366 -40.68 8.27 12.10
N ALA A 367 -39.80 9.25 12.20
CA ALA A 367 -40.15 10.63 12.50
C ALA A 367 -39.72 11.51 11.32
N PRO A 368 -40.65 12.04 10.49
CA PRO A 368 -40.28 12.93 9.41
C PRO A 368 -39.71 14.21 10.03
N GLY A 369 -38.42 14.44 9.81
CA GLY A 369 -37.73 15.65 10.19
C GLY A 369 -36.50 15.85 9.33
N ASP A 370 -36.11 17.10 9.12
CA ASP A 370 -34.99 17.51 8.26
C ASP A 370 -33.62 17.18 8.88
N LEU A 371 -33.55 16.16 9.76
CA LEU A 371 -32.35 15.79 10.53
C LEU A 371 -31.42 14.88 9.73
N LEU A 372 -31.96 14.04 8.85
CA LEU A 372 -31.20 13.18 7.97
C LEU A 372 -31.47 13.52 6.49
N PRO A 373 -30.43 13.51 5.63
CA PRO A 373 -30.64 13.72 4.21
C PRO A 373 -31.58 12.66 3.62
N LYS A 374 -32.43 13.09 2.69
CA LYS A 374 -33.23 12.20 1.85
C LYS A 374 -32.42 11.59 0.73
N TYR A 375 -31.50 12.38 0.19
CA TYR A 375 -30.54 11.96 -0.83
C TYR A 375 -29.16 12.40 -0.39
N GLY A 376 -28.17 11.55 -0.58
CA GLY A 376 -26.78 11.95 -0.47
C GLY A 376 -25.97 11.41 -1.62
N MET A 377 -25.01 12.21 -2.05
CA MET A 377 -24.05 11.89 -3.10
C MET A 377 -22.66 12.09 -2.52
N SER A 378 -21.71 11.24 -2.91
CA SER A 378 -20.31 11.50 -2.62
C SER A 378 -19.41 11.24 -3.83
N TRP A 379 -18.37 12.05 -3.92
CA TRP A 379 -17.30 11.90 -4.89
C TRP A 379 -15.98 11.84 -4.14
N LEU A 380 -15.31 10.71 -4.23
CA LEU A 380 -14.00 10.47 -3.68
C LEU A 380 -12.98 10.44 -4.83
N VAL A 381 -11.84 11.09 -4.62
CA VAL A 381 -10.64 10.95 -5.42
C VAL A 381 -9.49 10.67 -4.46
N GLY A 382 -8.63 9.73 -4.81
CA GLY A 382 -7.46 9.47 -3.98
C GLY A 382 -6.34 8.78 -4.71
N ILE A 383 -5.21 8.79 -4.03
CA ILE A 383 -3.98 8.17 -4.46
C ILE A 383 -3.58 7.17 -3.39
N ASN A 384 -3.17 6.00 -3.85
CA ASN A 384 -2.61 4.95 -3.05
C ASN A 384 -1.18 4.70 -3.54
N LYS A 385 -0.21 4.86 -2.65
CA LYS A 385 1.21 4.72 -2.96
C LYS A 385 1.81 3.63 -2.10
N PRO A 386 2.28 2.51 -2.71
CA PRO A 386 3.11 1.55 -2.00
C PRO A 386 4.34 2.26 -1.44
N LEU A 387 4.58 2.09 -0.14
CA LEU A 387 5.75 2.67 0.55
C LEU A 387 6.80 1.59 0.86
N SER A 388 6.34 0.34 0.98
CA SER A 388 7.15 -0.88 1.07
C SER A 388 6.27 -2.09 0.71
N ASP A 389 6.83 -3.30 0.74
CA ASP A 389 6.08 -4.56 0.50
C ASP A 389 5.12 -4.95 1.63
N ARG A 390 5.09 -4.18 2.72
CA ARG A 390 4.09 -4.34 3.78
C ARG A 390 3.33 -3.08 4.10
N SER A 391 3.56 -1.99 3.38
CA SER A 391 2.90 -0.73 3.71
C SER A 391 2.44 0.09 2.51
N LEU A 392 1.26 0.70 2.68
CA LEU A 392 0.62 1.54 1.68
C LEU A 392 0.14 2.82 2.32
N GLY A 393 0.65 3.93 1.79
CA GLY A 393 0.10 5.24 2.07
C GLY A 393 -1.11 5.49 1.18
N SER A 394 -2.20 5.95 1.78
CA SER A 394 -3.38 6.43 1.06
C SER A 394 -3.66 7.87 1.42
N LEU A 395 -4.04 8.65 0.42
CA LEU A 395 -4.59 9.98 0.60
C LEU A 395 -5.88 10.10 -0.22
N TYR A 396 -6.98 10.38 0.48
CA TYR A 396 -8.30 10.52 -0.10
C TYR A 396 -8.86 11.91 0.16
N PHE A 397 -9.50 12.47 -0.85
CA PHE A 397 -10.35 13.64 -0.76
C PHE A 397 -11.77 13.25 -1.14
N THR A 398 -12.74 13.57 -0.29
CA THR A 398 -14.15 13.28 -0.51
C THR A 398 -14.98 14.54 -0.43
N VAL A 399 -15.86 14.71 -1.42
CA VAL A 399 -16.92 15.73 -1.43
C VAL A 399 -18.24 15.01 -1.20
N TYR A 400 -19.02 15.50 -0.24
CA TYR A 400 -20.38 15.04 0.01
C TYR A 400 -21.36 16.13 -0.42
N ARG A 401 -22.50 15.70 -0.98
CA ARG A 401 -23.64 16.55 -1.31
C ARG A 401 -24.90 15.92 -0.76
N ASP A 402 -25.50 16.57 0.23
CA ASP A 402 -26.67 16.06 0.92
C ASP A 402 -27.88 16.97 0.65
N ARG A 403 -29.06 16.35 0.51
CA ARG A 403 -30.34 17.05 0.36
C ARG A 403 -31.30 16.58 1.43
N PHE A 404 -31.75 17.50 2.27
CA PHE A 404 -32.72 17.25 3.33
C PHE A 404 -34.16 17.42 2.82
N ASP A 405 -35.14 16.83 3.51
CA ASP A 405 -36.53 17.24 3.36
C ASP A 405 -36.72 18.66 3.97
N GLY A 406 -37.82 19.35 3.67
CA GLY A 406 -38.17 20.65 4.30
C GLY A 406 -37.46 21.91 3.78
N ASP A 407 -36.37 21.79 3.01
CA ASP A 407 -35.72 22.95 2.37
C ASP A 407 -36.46 23.36 1.08
N ALA A 408 -37.01 24.58 1.05
CA ALA A 408 -37.69 25.14 -0.13
C ALA A 408 -36.70 25.52 -1.26
N SER A 409 -35.40 25.60 -0.93
CA SER A 409 -34.34 25.84 -1.90
C SER A 409 -33.83 24.51 -2.48
N VAL A 410 -33.50 24.49 -3.77
CA VAL A 410 -33.01 23.29 -4.50
C VAL A 410 -31.55 22.97 -4.14
N GLU A 411 -30.97 23.63 -3.13
CA GLU A 411 -29.53 23.65 -2.90
C GLU A 411 -29.08 22.42 -2.10
N PHE A 412 -28.05 21.73 -2.60
CA PHE A 412 -27.41 20.63 -1.89
C PHE A 412 -26.40 21.20 -0.89
N ASP A 413 -26.44 20.75 0.36
CA ASP A 413 -25.39 21.08 1.31
C ASP A 413 -24.10 20.36 0.93
N HIS A 414 -22.98 21.08 0.96
CA HIS A 414 -21.68 20.53 0.57
C HIS A 414 -20.77 20.33 1.77
N SER A 415 -20.20 19.15 1.95
CA SER A 415 -19.13 18.95 2.92
C SER A 415 -17.93 18.24 2.32
N TYR A 416 -16.80 18.38 2.99
CA TYR A 416 -15.50 17.96 2.49
C TYR A 416 -14.77 17.17 3.57
N SER A 417 -14.04 16.15 3.15
CA SER A 417 -13.16 15.36 4.02
C SER A 417 -11.84 15.07 3.30
N THR A 418 -10.75 15.16 4.04
CA THR A 418 -9.44 14.67 3.63
C THR A 418 -8.99 13.60 4.60
N LYS A 419 -8.71 12.39 4.12
CA LYS A 419 -8.25 11.27 4.92
C LYS A 419 -6.88 10.79 4.45
N ALA A 420 -5.93 10.73 5.36
CA ALA A 420 -4.65 10.08 5.17
C ALA A 420 -4.62 8.78 5.99
N SER A 421 -4.13 7.69 5.43
CA SER A 421 -3.95 6.44 6.16
C SER A 421 -2.69 5.70 5.74
N LEU A 422 -2.19 4.86 6.63
CA LEU A 422 -1.11 3.94 6.36
C LEU A 422 -1.62 2.52 6.61
N ASN A 423 -1.83 1.72 5.57
CA ASN A 423 -2.04 0.29 5.77
C ASN A 423 -0.69 -0.37 6.04
N TRP A 424 -0.63 -1.25 7.04
CA TRP A 424 0.56 -1.99 7.40
C TRP A 424 0.22 -3.45 7.69
N THR A 425 0.68 -4.33 6.81
CA THR A 425 0.59 -5.78 6.96
C THR A 425 1.61 -6.26 7.99
N LEU A 426 1.16 -6.58 9.20
CA LEU A 426 2.03 -7.14 10.24
C LEU A 426 2.46 -8.56 9.90
N ASN A 427 1.52 -9.39 9.43
CA ASN A 427 1.76 -10.76 9.01
C ASN A 427 0.67 -11.23 8.02
N LYS A 428 0.69 -12.52 7.64
CA LYS A 428 -0.32 -13.13 6.74
C LYS A 428 -1.75 -12.80 7.15
N ARG A 429 -2.04 -12.70 8.43
CA ARG A 429 -3.42 -12.65 8.94
C ARG A 429 -3.81 -11.32 9.52
N ILE A 430 -2.88 -10.39 9.74
CA ILE A 430 -3.17 -9.16 10.50
C ILE A 430 -2.62 -7.95 9.77
N GLN A 431 -3.48 -6.96 9.57
CA GLN A 431 -3.16 -5.63 9.06
C GLN A 431 -3.58 -4.56 10.07
N LEU A 432 -2.81 -3.49 10.14
CA LEU A 432 -3.11 -2.29 10.91
C LEU A 432 -3.27 -1.11 9.97
N ARG A 433 -4.28 -0.27 10.22
CA ARG A 433 -4.53 0.92 9.41
C ARG A 433 -4.79 2.16 10.28
N PRO A 434 -3.74 2.78 10.85
CA PRO A 434 -3.86 4.12 11.42
C PRO A 434 -4.33 5.12 10.36
N SER A 435 -5.14 6.08 10.77
CA SER A 435 -5.65 7.12 9.89
C SER A 435 -5.83 8.45 10.60
N LEU A 436 -5.73 9.52 9.81
CA LEU A 436 -6.02 10.89 10.17
C LEU A 436 -7.06 11.42 9.18
N ASP A 437 -8.11 12.05 9.70
CA ASP A 437 -9.15 12.66 8.89
C ASP A 437 -9.40 14.10 9.34
N TYR A 438 -9.68 14.96 8.38
CA TYR A 438 -10.17 16.31 8.63
C TYR A 438 -11.39 16.58 7.76
N SER A 439 -12.50 16.94 8.39
CA SER A 439 -13.77 17.21 7.72
C SER A 439 -14.31 18.59 8.07
N PHE A 440 -15.01 19.22 7.11
CA PHE A 440 -15.62 20.54 7.26
C PHE A 440 -16.72 20.77 6.22
N GLY A 441 -17.67 21.64 6.53
CA GLY A 441 -18.72 22.10 5.60
C GLY A 441 -19.66 23.12 6.25
N PRO A 442 -20.62 23.69 5.52
CA PRO A 442 -21.60 24.63 6.06
C PRO A 442 -22.49 24.03 7.15
N ARG A 443 -22.85 22.74 7.03
CA ARG A 443 -23.60 21.96 8.04
C ARG A 443 -22.76 20.90 8.75
N VAL A 444 -21.43 20.95 8.60
CA VAL A 444 -20.49 19.99 9.20
C VAL A 444 -19.40 20.73 9.94
N ALA A 445 -19.37 20.57 11.26
CA ALA A 445 -18.36 21.16 12.13
C ALA A 445 -16.94 20.78 11.66
N LYS A 446 -16.00 21.73 11.77
CA LYS A 446 -14.58 21.47 11.49
C LYS A 446 -14.06 20.43 12.47
N THR A 447 -13.83 19.22 11.98
CA THR A 447 -13.59 18.05 12.82
C THR A 447 -12.30 17.39 12.41
N PHE A 448 -11.42 17.19 13.40
CA PHE A 448 -10.21 16.41 13.24
C PHE A 448 -10.41 15.05 13.91
N SER A 449 -10.07 13.98 13.20
CA SER A 449 -10.26 12.62 13.65
C SER A 449 -8.97 11.82 13.55
N VAL A 450 -8.76 10.93 14.51
CA VAL A 450 -7.68 9.94 14.53
C VAL A 450 -8.31 8.58 14.65
N GLY A 451 -7.95 7.67 13.76
CA GLY A 451 -8.48 6.31 13.74
C GLY A 451 -7.39 5.25 13.75
N MET A 452 -7.76 4.07 14.23
CA MET A 452 -7.00 2.83 14.08
C MET A 452 -7.97 1.74 13.66
N GLU A 453 -7.59 0.97 12.66
CA GLU A 453 -8.31 -0.25 12.27
C GLU A 453 -7.37 -1.44 12.33
N VAL A 454 -7.89 -2.56 12.81
CA VAL A 454 -7.22 -3.85 12.83
C VAL A 454 -8.03 -4.80 11.95
N THR A 455 -7.39 -5.36 10.94
CA THR A 455 -8.04 -6.26 9.98
C THR A 455 -7.40 -7.62 10.05
N TYR A 456 -8.23 -8.63 10.30
CA TYR A 456 -7.89 -10.03 10.16
C TYR A 456 -8.18 -10.51 8.74
N VAL A 457 -7.23 -11.21 8.13
CA VAL A 457 -7.33 -11.79 6.79
C VAL A 457 -7.27 -13.32 6.89
N GLY A 458 -8.40 -13.96 6.60
CA GLY A 458 -8.56 -15.41 6.54
C GLY A 458 -8.93 -15.88 5.13
N GLY A 459 -8.92 -17.20 4.90
CA GLY A 459 -9.17 -17.76 3.57
C GLY A 459 -8.02 -17.45 2.61
N TRP A 460 -7.02 -18.34 2.61
CA TRP A 460 -5.81 -18.26 1.80
C TRP A 460 -5.79 -19.37 0.78
#